data_AF-A0A944G3Y1-F1
#
_entry.id   AF-A0A944G3Y1-F1
#
_cell.length_a   1.000
_cell.length_b   1.000
_cell.length_c   1.000
_cell.angle_alpha   90.00
_cell.angle_beta   90.00
_cell.angle_gamma   90.00
#
_symmetry.space_group_name_H-M   'P 1'
#
loop_
_entity.id
_entity.type
_entity.pdbx_description
1 polymer ?
#
loop_
_entity_poly.entity_id
_entity_poly.type
_entity_poly.pdbx_seq_one_letter_code
_entity_poly.pdbx_strand_id
1 'polypeptide(L)'
;TGEVLGLAETFPLAFYKSQEAAGSELPHAPAAWENKKVLISLSNKESQNDQVLMIGKTLKDLGFILVGTQGTADFYNANGIKCEVVNKIGAGRPDVVDLIAG
;
A
#
# COMPACT_ATOMS: atom_id res chain seq x y z
N THR A 1 -25.97 2.48 4.31
CA THR A 1 -25.13 2.68 5.50
C THR A 1 -25.40 1.55 6.46
N GLY A 2 -24.51 0.58 6.56
CA GLY A 2 -24.63 -0.57 7.45
C GLY A 2 -23.24 -0.95 7.95
N GLU A 3 -23.08 -1.10 9.25
CA GLU A 3 -21.82 -1.50 9.88
C GLU A 3 -21.79 -3.03 10.01
N VAL A 4 -20.67 -3.65 9.67
CA VAL A 4 -20.45 -5.10 9.77
C VAL A 4 -19.43 -5.37 10.87
N LEU A 5 -19.85 -6.09 11.92
CA LEU A 5 -18.97 -6.57 12.98
C LEU A 5 -18.53 -8.01 12.67
N GLY A 6 -17.32 -8.16 12.14
CA GLY A 6 -16.73 -9.47 11.89
C GLY A 6 -16.16 -10.08 13.16
N LEU A 7 -16.93 -10.90 13.88
CA LEU A 7 -16.38 -11.79 14.90
C LEU A 7 -15.54 -12.88 14.20
N ALA A 8 -14.22 -12.78 14.32
CA ALA A 8 -13.27 -13.79 13.90
C ALA A 8 -12.23 -13.99 15.00
N GLU A 9 -11.65 -15.19 15.08
CA GLU A 9 -10.78 -15.62 16.18
C GLU A 9 -9.50 -14.79 16.34
N THR A 10 -9.16 -13.96 15.35
CA THR A 10 -8.04 -13.01 15.41
C THR A 10 -8.39 -11.69 14.70
N PHE A 11 -7.82 -10.58 15.19
CA PHE A 11 -8.01 -9.24 14.64
C PHE A 11 -7.73 -9.13 13.12
N PRO A 12 -6.64 -9.74 12.56
CA PRO A 12 -6.40 -9.68 11.12
C PRO A 12 -7.52 -10.32 10.29
N LEU A 13 -8.11 -11.40 10.78
CA LEU A 13 -9.21 -12.10 10.10
C LEU A 13 -10.52 -11.31 10.21
N ALA A 14 -10.77 -10.64 11.33
CA ALA A 14 -11.91 -9.74 11.51
C ALA A 14 -11.81 -8.52 10.58
N PHE A 15 -10.61 -7.92 10.50
CA PHE A 15 -10.33 -6.81 9.58
C PHE A 15 -10.48 -7.24 8.12
N TYR A 16 -9.89 -8.37 7.73
CA TYR A 16 -10.06 -8.92 6.38
C TYR A 16 -11.54 -9.12 6.03
N LYS A 17 -12.31 -9.78 6.91
CA LYS A 17 -13.76 -9.96 6.70
C LYS A 17 -14.53 -8.63 6.58
N SER A 18 -14.12 -7.60 7.33
CA SER A 18 -14.73 -6.27 7.23
C SER A 18 -14.42 -5.56 5.90
N GLN A 19 -13.21 -5.75 5.36
CA GLN A 19 -12.81 -5.16 4.07
C GLN A 19 -13.47 -5.87 2.88
N GLU A 20 -13.55 -7.20 2.94
CA GLU A 20 -14.33 -8.00 1.99
C GLU A 20 -15.81 -7.60 2.00
N ALA A 21 -16.41 -7.45 3.17
CA ALA A 21 -17.79 -7.01 3.32
C ALA A 21 -18.02 -5.54 2.88
N ALA A 22 -16.98 -4.71 2.89
CA ALA A 22 -17.01 -3.34 2.39
C ALA A 22 -16.77 -3.24 0.86
N GLY A 23 -16.63 -4.37 0.16
CA GLY A 23 -16.40 -4.41 -1.29
C GLY A 23 -14.97 -4.09 -1.71
N SER A 24 -14.02 -4.08 -0.76
CA SER A 24 -12.58 -3.95 -1.03
C SER A 24 -11.98 -5.34 -1.12
N GLU A 25 -12.31 -6.08 -2.18
CA GLU A 25 -11.72 -7.40 -2.45
C GLU A 25 -10.20 -7.26 -2.61
N LEU A 26 -9.46 -7.87 -1.69
CA LEU A 26 -8.02 -8.05 -1.87
C LEU A 26 -7.81 -9.30 -2.72
N PRO A 27 -6.85 -9.31 -3.68
CA PRO A 27 -6.67 -10.49 -4.52
C PRO A 27 -6.40 -11.73 -3.66
N HIS A 28 -7.19 -12.79 -3.82
CA HIS A 28 -7.28 -13.89 -2.86
C HIS A 28 -6.07 -14.86 -2.84
N ALA A 29 -4.99 -14.60 -3.58
CA ALA A 29 -3.83 -15.48 -3.66
C ALA A 29 -2.50 -14.71 -3.71
N PRO A 30 -1.42 -15.17 -3.05
CA PRO A 30 -0.10 -14.55 -3.13
C PRO A 30 0.44 -14.40 -4.56
N ALA A 31 0.16 -15.38 -5.43
CA ALA A 31 0.49 -15.32 -6.86
C ALA A 31 -0.27 -14.21 -7.61
N ALA A 32 -1.39 -13.72 -7.07
CA ALA A 32 -2.13 -12.60 -7.65
C ALA A 32 -1.53 -11.23 -7.30
N TRP A 33 -0.59 -11.16 -6.34
CA TRP A 33 0.08 -9.94 -5.90
C TRP A 33 1.43 -9.72 -6.60
N GLU A 34 2.01 -10.77 -7.15
CA GLU A 34 3.30 -10.70 -7.85
C GLU A 34 3.24 -9.67 -8.99
N ASN A 35 4.21 -8.75 -8.99
CA ASN A 35 4.31 -7.64 -9.94
C ASN A 35 3.12 -6.64 -9.93
N LYS A 36 2.25 -6.69 -8.93
CA LYS A 36 1.24 -5.64 -8.72
C LYS A 36 1.85 -4.42 -8.05
N LYS A 37 1.35 -3.24 -8.40
CA LYS A 37 1.81 -1.97 -7.82
C LYS A 37 0.95 -1.59 -6.62
N VAL A 38 1.59 -1.07 -5.59
CA VAL A 38 0.92 -0.43 -4.45
C VAL A 38 1.44 1.00 -4.30
N LEU A 39 0.51 1.96 -4.25
CA LEU A 39 0.82 3.36 -4.03
C LEU A 39 0.89 3.65 -2.53
N ILE A 40 2.03 4.15 -2.06
CA ILE A 40 2.25 4.59 -0.68
C ILE A 40 2.55 6.09 -0.68
N SER A 41 1.79 6.84 0.13
CA SER A 41 2.03 8.27 0.34
C SER A 41 2.03 8.55 1.83
N LEU A 42 3.21 8.79 2.40
CA LEU A 42 3.40 9.09 3.81
C LEU A 42 3.37 10.61 4.03
N SER A 43 2.80 11.03 5.16
CA SER A 43 3.03 12.38 5.65
C SER A 43 4.38 12.47 6.36
N ASN A 44 4.94 13.68 6.46
CA ASN A 44 6.23 13.92 7.13
C ASN A 44 6.27 13.45 8.59
N LYS A 45 5.11 13.29 9.25
CA LYS A 45 5.01 12.79 10.63
C LYS A 45 5.20 11.27 10.71
N GLU A 46 4.82 10.55 9.67
CA GLU A 46 4.87 9.07 9.62
C GLU A 46 6.20 8.55 9.04
N SER A 47 6.91 9.37 8.25
CA SER A 47 8.23 9.05 7.66
C SER A 47 9.37 8.87 8.68
N GLN A 48 9.06 8.64 9.95
CA GLN A 48 10.01 8.45 11.06
C GLN A 48 9.67 7.22 11.92
N ASN A 49 8.64 6.45 11.56
CA ASN A 49 8.17 5.31 12.36
C ASN A 49 8.64 3.97 11.76
N ASP A 50 9.33 3.15 12.56
CA ASP A 50 9.79 1.81 12.20
C ASP A 50 8.68 0.89 11.67
N GLN A 51 7.44 1.11 12.11
CA GLN A 51 6.26 0.39 11.63
C GLN A 51 6.07 0.54 10.11
N VAL A 52 6.39 1.71 9.57
CA VAL A 52 6.22 1.99 8.14
C VAL A 52 7.25 1.20 7.31
N LEU A 53 8.47 1.07 7.81
CA LEU A 53 9.49 0.21 7.20
C LEU A 53 9.07 -1.26 7.22
N MET A 54 8.48 -1.73 8.32
CA MET A 54 7.94 -3.09 8.42
C MET A 54 6.84 -3.35 7.40
N ILE A 55 5.91 -2.39 7.21
CA ILE A 55 4.85 -2.48 6.19
C ILE A 55 5.46 -2.57 4.79
N GLY A 56 6.39 -1.65 4.44
CA GLY A 56 7.04 -1.64 3.14
C GLY A 56 7.77 -2.96 2.84
N LYS A 57 8.50 -3.50 3.82
CA LYS A 57 9.17 -4.79 3.70
C LYS A 57 8.18 -5.94 3.49
N THR A 58 7.11 -5.97 4.27
CA THR A 58 6.07 -7.00 4.15
C THR A 58 5.45 -6.99 2.75
N LEU A 59 5.14 -5.81 2.21
CA LEU A 59 4.61 -5.67 0.85
C LEU A 59 5.61 -6.13 -0.21
N LYS A 60 6.92 -5.86 -0.02
CA LYS A 60 7.97 -6.39 -0.89
C LYS A 60 8.06 -7.91 -0.84
N ASP A 61 8.01 -8.50 0.35
CA ASP A 61 8.05 -9.95 0.56
C ASP A 61 6.83 -10.65 -0.07
N LEU A 62 5.70 -9.95 -0.14
CA LEU A 62 4.50 -10.38 -0.87
C LEU A 62 4.57 -10.20 -2.40
N GLY A 63 5.67 -9.67 -2.94
CA GLY A 63 5.88 -9.52 -4.38
C GLY A 63 5.37 -8.21 -5.00
N PHE A 64 4.90 -7.25 -4.18
CA PHE A 64 4.46 -5.95 -4.70
C PHE A 64 5.64 -5.08 -5.18
N ILE A 65 5.32 -4.22 -6.14
CA ILE A 65 6.12 -3.08 -6.55
C ILE A 65 5.62 -1.87 -5.75
N LEU A 66 6.47 -1.33 -4.88
CA LEU A 66 6.15 -0.10 -4.16
C LEU A 66 6.31 1.10 -5.09
N VAL A 67 5.30 1.96 -5.10
CA VAL A 67 5.33 3.25 -5.78
C VAL A 67 4.94 4.32 -4.77
N GLY A 68 5.62 5.46 -4.75
CA GLY A 68 5.31 6.53 -3.82
C GLY A 68 5.69 7.90 -4.34
N THR A 69 5.15 8.93 -3.71
CA THR A 69 5.60 10.31 -4.00
C THR A 69 7.06 10.48 -3.61
N GLN A 70 7.76 11.44 -4.22
CA GLN A 70 9.21 11.65 -4.08
C GLN A 70 9.74 11.41 -2.64
N GLY A 71 9.21 12.13 -1.64
CA GLY A 71 9.68 11.99 -0.26
C GLY A 71 9.40 10.62 0.38
N THR A 72 8.33 9.93 -0.04
CA THR A 72 8.06 8.56 0.42
C THR A 72 9.01 7.56 -0.23
N ALA A 73 9.26 7.70 -1.53
CA ALA A 73 10.21 6.86 -2.24
C ALA A 73 11.63 7.03 -1.70
N ASP A 74 12.06 8.27 -1.47
CA ASP A 74 13.37 8.59 -0.89
C ASP A 74 13.53 7.97 0.50
N PHE A 75 12.51 8.07 1.35
CA PHE A 75 12.52 7.45 2.68
C PHE A 75 12.73 5.94 2.62
N TYR A 76 11.96 5.22 1.79
CA TYR A 76 12.10 3.77 1.67
C TYR A 76 13.43 3.37 1.04
N ASN A 77 13.85 4.04 -0.03
CA ASN A 77 15.10 3.75 -0.73
C ASN A 77 16.32 3.98 0.19
N ALA A 78 16.31 5.04 1.02
CA ALA A 78 17.35 5.29 2.02
C ALA A 78 17.44 4.18 3.08
N ASN A 79 16.36 3.43 3.30
CA ASN A 79 16.29 2.30 4.22
C ASN A 79 16.40 0.94 3.50
N GLY A 80 16.85 0.92 2.24
CA GLY A 80 17.09 -0.31 1.47
C GLY A 80 15.83 -1.00 0.94
N ILE A 81 14.68 -0.34 0.99
CA ILE A 81 13.40 -0.86 0.47
C ILE A 81 13.12 -0.16 -0.87
N LYS A 82 13.22 -0.90 -1.98
CA LYS A 82 13.03 -0.33 -3.32
C LYS A 82 11.60 0.23 -3.50
N CYS A 83 11.51 1.52 -3.80
CA CYS A 83 10.26 2.24 -4.07
C CYS A 83 10.41 3.14 -5.32
N GLU A 84 9.51 3.01 -6.28
CA GLU A 84 9.45 3.83 -7.50
C GLU A 84 8.79 5.20 -7.21
N VAL A 85 9.23 6.24 -7.90
CA VAL A 85 8.65 7.58 -7.75
C VAL A 85 7.44 7.74 -8.68
N VAL A 86 6.36 8.33 -8.17
CA VAL A 86 5.24 8.86 -8.97
C VAL A 86 5.00 10.34 -8.68
N ASN A 87 4.58 11.08 -9.71
CA ASN A 87 4.28 12.50 -9.58
C ASN A 87 2.98 12.73 -8.79
N LYS A 88 2.96 13.82 -8.02
CA LYS A 88 1.69 14.34 -7.48
C LYS A 88 0.82 14.89 -8.61
N ILE A 89 -0.48 14.97 -8.36
CA ILE A 89 -1.43 15.61 -9.28
C ILE A 89 -0.94 17.03 -9.58
N GLY A 90 -0.77 17.34 -10.87
CA GLY A 90 -0.30 18.65 -11.33
C GLY A 90 1.22 18.86 -11.31
N ALA A 91 2.02 17.88 -10.89
CA ALA A 91 3.49 17.96 -10.88
C ALA A 91 4.16 17.41 -12.15
N GLY A 92 3.39 16.85 -13.09
CA GLY A 92 3.87 16.21 -14.31
C GLY A 92 3.21 14.86 -14.53
N ARG A 93 3.33 14.30 -15.74
CA ARG A 93 2.75 13.02 -16.15
C ARG A 93 3.85 11.95 -16.33
N PRO A 94 3.61 10.66 -16.01
CA PRO A 94 2.40 10.15 -15.36
C PRO A 94 2.33 10.58 -13.88
N ASP A 95 1.12 10.91 -13.41
CA ASP A 95 0.81 11.17 -12.02
C ASP A 95 0.07 10.00 -11.35
N VAL A 96 -0.25 10.15 -10.07
CA VAL A 96 -0.99 9.13 -9.30
C VAL A 96 -2.32 8.73 -9.93
N VAL A 97 -3.00 9.62 -10.66
CA VAL A 97 -4.27 9.28 -11.32
C VAL A 97 -4.00 8.38 -12.53
N ASP A 98 -2.97 8.68 -13.32
CA ASP A 98 -2.58 7.82 -14.45
C ASP A 98 -2.18 6.42 -13.99
N LEU A 99 -1.54 6.31 -12.81
CA LEU A 99 -1.13 5.05 -12.23
C LEU A 99 -2.32 4.19 -11.75
N ILE A 100 -3.40 4.81 -11.29
CA ILE A 100 -4.59 4.11 -10.77
C ILE A 100 -5.55 3.75 -11.92
N ALA A 101 -5.62 4.59 -12.96
CA ALA A 101 -6.54 4.42 -14.08
C ALA A 101 -6.07 3.41 -15.14
N GLY A 102 -4.78 3.06 -15.15
CA GLY A 102 -4.19 2.07 -16.06
C GLY A 102 -4.13 0.67 -15.46
#